data_AF-A0A812K3H8-F1
#
_entry.id   AF-A0A812K3H8-F1
#
_cell.length_a   1.000
_cell.length_b   1.000
_cell.length_c   1.000
_cell.angle_alpha   90.00
_cell.angle_beta   90.00
_cell.angle_gamma   90.00
#
_symmetry.space_group_name_H-M   'P 1'
#
loop_
_entity.id
_entity.type
_entity.pdbx_description
1 polymer ?
#
loop_
_entity_poly.entity_id
_entity_poly.type
_entity_poly.pdbx_seq_one_letter_code
_entity_poly.pdbx_strand_id
1 'polypeptide(L)'
;MAAAPALFADECVMGLPNLSESDAAKVDLENVLMRFSAGIAEICLRRRIPFCIKSPWSSRIWMTKQFQSLQKSSHVHFGYTDFCGDGTLWRKRTGLLHGFVDLGSCCKRCNTRGGICSFSGKRHAQQMGQCQGVFLTRAAEPYPQKLCRRVAKAFVASVLSRWCSNLWERLS
;
A
#
# COMPACT_ATOMS: atom_id res chain seq x y z
N MET A 1 10.92 -9.24 25.28
CA MET A 1 10.68 -10.07 24.08
C MET A 1 11.47 -9.47 22.92
N ALA A 2 12.40 -10.22 22.33
CA ALA A 2 13.14 -9.80 21.16
C ALA A 2 12.18 -9.67 19.96
N ALA A 3 12.35 -8.63 19.15
CA ALA A 3 11.66 -8.51 17.88
C ALA A 3 12.03 -9.71 16.99
N ALA A 4 11.10 -10.16 16.13
CA ALA A 4 11.42 -11.18 15.14
C ALA A 4 12.64 -10.70 14.30
N PRO A 5 13.59 -11.60 14.00
CA PRO A 5 14.75 -11.25 13.21
C PRO A 5 14.33 -10.69 11.84
N ALA A 6 15.10 -9.73 11.33
CA ALA A 6 14.86 -9.20 10.00
C ALA A 6 15.08 -10.32 8.96
N LEU A 7 14.16 -10.47 8.01
CA LEU A 7 14.25 -11.46 6.92
C LEU A 7 14.78 -10.86 5.62
N PHE A 8 14.83 -9.52 5.53
CA PHE A 8 15.19 -8.76 4.33
C PHE A 8 16.11 -7.59 4.71
N ALA A 9 17.02 -7.24 3.80
CA ALA A 9 17.80 -6.00 3.84
C ALA A 9 17.66 -5.23 2.52
N ASP A 10 18.16 -4.00 2.46
CA ASP A 10 18.03 -3.14 1.27
C ASP A 10 18.85 -3.70 0.10
N GLU A 11 19.98 -4.36 0.39
CA GLU A 11 20.80 -5.08 -0.58
C GLU A 11 20.21 -6.48 -0.90
N CYS A 12 19.38 -7.01 0.00
CA CYS A 12 18.82 -8.36 -0.04
C CYS A 12 17.28 -8.31 0.02
N VAL A 13 16.66 -7.60 -0.93
CA VAL A 13 15.19 -7.38 -0.97
C VAL A 13 14.39 -8.66 -1.24
N MET A 14 15.05 -9.72 -1.69
CA MET A 14 14.45 -11.04 -1.97
C MET A 14 14.68 -12.04 -0.83
N GLY A 15 15.31 -11.63 0.28
CA GLY A 15 15.65 -12.50 1.41
C GLY A 15 17.13 -12.42 1.77
N LEU A 16 17.43 -12.47 3.06
CA LEU A 16 18.81 -12.57 3.55
C LEU A 16 19.42 -13.95 3.25
N PRO A 17 20.75 -14.04 3.10
CA PRO A 17 21.42 -15.33 3.03
C PRO A 17 21.36 -16.06 4.37
N ASN A 18 21.42 -17.40 4.34
CA ASN A 18 21.51 -18.28 5.51
C ASN A 18 20.33 -18.20 6.50
N LEU A 19 19.11 -17.96 5.99
CA LEU A 19 17.90 -18.06 6.79
C LEU A 19 17.63 -19.51 7.25
N SER A 20 16.94 -19.65 8.38
CA SER A 20 16.38 -20.94 8.79
C SER A 20 15.40 -21.44 7.71
N GLU A 21 15.21 -22.75 7.59
CA GLU A 21 14.28 -23.32 6.60
C GLU A 21 12.86 -22.73 6.72
N SER A 22 12.39 -22.55 7.96
CA SER A 22 11.09 -21.92 8.23
C SER A 22 11.02 -20.48 7.74
N ASP A 23 12.08 -19.69 7.92
CA ASP A 23 12.09 -18.28 7.50
C ASP A 23 12.33 -18.13 6.01
N ALA A 24 13.16 -19.00 5.40
CA ALA A 24 13.32 -19.09 3.96
C ALA A 24 11.99 -19.42 3.27
N ALA A 25 11.21 -20.38 3.81
CA ALA A 25 9.90 -20.71 3.28
C ALA A 25 8.90 -19.53 3.32
N LYS A 26 8.95 -18.68 4.36
CA LYS A 26 8.13 -17.45 4.43
C LYS A 26 8.56 -16.45 3.37
N VAL A 27 9.87 -16.23 3.22
CA VAL A 27 10.43 -15.35 2.20
C VAL A 27 10.05 -15.81 0.80
N ASP A 28 10.13 -17.12 0.53
CA ASP A 28 9.76 -17.69 -0.77
C ASP A 28 8.28 -17.49 -1.08
N LEU A 29 7.40 -17.72 -0.10
CA LEU A 29 5.98 -17.44 -0.25
C LEU A 29 5.71 -15.96 -0.53
N GLU A 30 6.33 -15.05 0.22
CA GLU A 30 6.21 -13.61 0.00
C GLU A 30 6.71 -13.20 -1.40
N ASN A 31 7.82 -13.77 -1.85
CA ASN A 31 8.37 -13.56 -3.18
C ASN A 31 7.43 -14.06 -4.29
N VAL A 32 6.79 -15.22 -4.10
CA VAL A 32 5.77 -15.75 -5.02
C VAL A 32 4.57 -14.81 -5.10
N LEU A 33 4.02 -14.40 -3.96
CA LEU A 33 2.88 -13.48 -3.91
C LEU A 33 3.21 -12.11 -4.53
N MET A 34 4.42 -11.61 -4.31
CA MET A 34 4.93 -10.37 -4.91
C MET A 34 4.95 -10.48 -6.44
N ARG A 35 5.57 -11.54 -6.99
CA ARG A 35 5.65 -11.76 -8.44
C ARG A 35 4.27 -11.93 -9.06
N PHE A 36 3.40 -12.70 -8.41
CA PHE A 36 2.02 -12.87 -8.85
C PHE A 36 1.29 -11.52 -8.90
N SER A 37 1.37 -10.72 -7.83
CA SER A 37 0.73 -9.39 -7.76
C SER A 37 1.25 -8.45 -8.86
N ALA A 38 2.56 -8.46 -9.13
CA ALA A 38 3.14 -7.69 -10.21
C ALA A 38 2.63 -8.14 -11.58
N GLY A 39 2.56 -9.46 -11.84
CA GLY A 39 2.00 -10.00 -13.08
C GLY A 39 0.54 -9.62 -13.31
N ILE A 40 -0.28 -9.63 -12.25
CA ILE A 40 -1.67 -9.14 -12.33
C ILE A 40 -1.70 -7.64 -12.68
N ALA A 41 -0.85 -6.81 -12.07
CA ALA A 41 -0.76 -5.39 -12.39
C ALA A 41 -0.32 -5.15 -13.85
N GLU A 42 0.62 -5.93 -14.39
CA GLU A 42 1.03 -5.86 -15.80
C GLU A 42 -0.12 -6.21 -16.75
N ILE A 43 -0.94 -7.22 -16.41
CA ILE A 43 -2.15 -7.55 -17.17
C ILE A 43 -3.14 -6.38 -17.12
N CYS A 44 -3.38 -5.82 -15.92
CA CYS A 44 -4.26 -4.66 -15.77
C CYS A 44 -3.77 -3.48 -16.60
N LEU A 45 -2.46 -3.20 -16.62
CA LEU A 45 -1.88 -2.14 -17.43
C LEU A 45 -2.13 -2.33 -18.92
N ARG A 46 -1.83 -3.52 -19.45
CA ARG A 46 -2.07 -3.84 -20.87
C ARG A 46 -3.54 -3.76 -21.27
N ARG A 47 -4.44 -4.11 -20.36
CA ARG A 47 -5.90 -4.10 -20.57
C ARG A 47 -6.56 -2.77 -20.15
N ARG A 48 -5.78 -1.78 -19.72
CA ARG A 48 -6.24 -0.50 -19.18
C ARG A 48 -7.26 -0.65 -18.04
N ILE A 49 -7.13 -1.72 -17.25
CA ILE A 49 -8.01 -2.00 -16.11
C ILE A 49 -7.49 -1.19 -14.90
N PRO A 50 -8.34 -0.37 -14.25
CA PRO A 50 -7.98 0.32 -13.02
C PRO A 50 -7.51 -0.65 -11.94
N PHE A 51 -6.37 -0.38 -11.29
CA PHE A 51 -5.87 -1.21 -10.19
C PHE A 51 -5.14 -0.41 -9.12
N CYS A 52 -5.00 -1.02 -7.94
CA CYS A 52 -4.17 -0.50 -6.86
C CYS A 52 -3.54 -1.65 -6.06
N ILE A 53 -2.23 -1.60 -5.88
CA ILE A 53 -1.47 -2.44 -4.96
C ILE A 53 -1.12 -1.62 -3.73
N LYS A 54 -1.36 -2.21 -2.56
CA LYS A 54 -1.22 -1.59 -1.25
C LYS A 54 -0.35 -2.43 -0.35
N SER A 55 0.65 -1.80 0.25
CA SER A 55 1.60 -2.40 1.19
C SER A 55 2.14 -1.30 2.12
N PRO A 56 2.67 -1.61 3.32
CA PRO A 56 3.32 -0.59 4.16
C PRO A 56 4.33 0.24 3.35
N TRP A 57 4.40 1.55 3.58
CA TRP A 57 5.29 2.43 2.82
C TRP A 57 6.77 2.05 2.94
N SER A 58 7.16 1.55 4.10
CA SER A 58 8.52 1.06 4.36
C SER A 58 8.76 -0.37 3.87
N SER A 59 7.81 -1.00 3.18
CA SER A 59 7.98 -2.35 2.67
C SER A 59 9.04 -2.38 1.57
N ARG A 60 9.92 -3.38 1.61
CA ARG A 60 10.95 -3.58 0.58
C ARG A 60 10.37 -4.08 -0.75
N ILE A 61 9.09 -4.46 -0.79
CA ILE A 61 8.41 -4.83 -2.04
C ILE A 61 8.55 -3.73 -3.11
N TRP A 62 8.54 -2.45 -2.68
CA TRP A 62 8.65 -1.29 -3.58
C TRP A 62 10.03 -1.17 -4.26
N MET A 63 11.06 -1.80 -3.69
CA MET A 63 12.43 -1.81 -4.19
C MET A 63 12.71 -3.00 -5.12
N THR A 64 11.79 -3.97 -5.21
CA THR A 64 11.95 -5.12 -6.09
C THR A 64 11.92 -4.70 -7.57
N LYS A 65 12.65 -5.43 -8.42
CA LYS A 65 12.73 -5.13 -9.87
C LYS A 65 11.35 -5.09 -10.52
N GLN A 66 10.44 -5.96 -10.08
CA GLN A 66 9.07 -6.06 -10.58
C GLN A 66 8.29 -4.77 -10.31
N PHE A 67 8.33 -4.25 -9.08
CA PHE A 67 7.63 -3.02 -8.71
C PHE A 67 8.31 -1.77 -9.26
N GLN A 68 9.63 -1.78 -9.40
CA GLN A 68 10.35 -0.72 -10.11
C GLN A 68 10.00 -0.68 -11.60
N SER A 69 9.83 -1.84 -12.25
CA SER A 69 9.38 -1.95 -13.65
C SER A 69 7.98 -1.35 -13.82
N LEU A 70 7.03 -1.70 -12.96
CA LEU A 70 5.68 -1.13 -12.97
C LEU A 70 5.70 0.40 -12.86
N GLN A 71 6.53 0.96 -11.98
CA GLN A 71 6.64 2.41 -11.77
C GLN A 71 7.23 3.18 -12.97
N LYS A 72 7.84 2.51 -13.96
CA LYS A 72 8.33 3.16 -15.19
C LYS A 72 7.20 3.48 -16.17
N SER A 73 6.01 2.90 -16.01
CA SER A 73 4.87 3.20 -16.86
C SER A 73 4.32 4.59 -16.56
N SER A 74 4.05 5.40 -17.60
CA SER A 74 3.44 6.73 -17.46
C SER A 74 2.01 6.70 -16.91
N HIS A 75 1.35 5.55 -16.93
CA HIS A 75 0.01 5.35 -16.38
C HIS A 75 0.02 4.84 -14.93
N VAL A 76 1.21 4.65 -14.35
CA VAL A 76 1.38 4.20 -12.97
C VAL A 76 1.86 5.35 -12.11
N HIS A 77 1.19 5.52 -10.98
CA HIS A 77 1.56 6.50 -9.97
C HIS A 77 1.79 5.80 -8.63
N PHE A 78 2.71 6.35 -7.85
CA PHE A 78 3.04 5.86 -6.53
C PHE A 78 2.94 6.98 -5.50
N GLY A 79 2.22 6.71 -4.43
CA GLY A 79 2.02 7.65 -3.33
C GLY A 79 1.81 6.93 -2.01
N TYR A 80 1.46 7.68 -0.97
CA TYR A 80 1.12 7.09 0.32
C TYR A 80 0.01 7.86 1.02
N THR A 81 -0.69 7.15 1.89
CA THR A 81 -1.68 7.70 2.80
C THR A 81 -1.35 7.27 4.23
N ASP A 82 -1.54 8.19 5.18
CA ASP A 82 -1.42 7.95 6.61
C ASP A 82 -2.82 7.72 7.20
N PHE A 83 -3.05 6.57 7.84
CA PHE A 83 -4.38 6.17 8.32
C PHE A 83 -5.00 7.12 9.34
N CYS A 84 -4.18 7.90 10.07
CA CYS A 84 -4.68 8.89 11.02
C CYS A 84 -5.49 10.00 10.34
N GLY A 85 -5.26 10.27 9.05
CA GLY A 85 -6.13 11.16 8.26
C GLY A 85 -7.54 10.62 8.04
N ASP A 86 -7.76 9.35 8.34
CA ASP A 86 -9.05 8.66 8.29
C ASP A 86 -9.60 8.30 9.68
N GLY A 87 -9.01 8.87 10.74
CA GLY A 87 -9.56 8.82 12.11
C GLY A 87 -8.96 7.76 13.02
N THR A 88 -7.91 7.04 12.60
CA THR A 88 -7.20 6.13 13.51
C THR A 88 -6.37 6.88 14.53
N LEU A 89 -6.23 6.32 15.73
CA LEU A 89 -5.41 6.90 16.81
C LEU A 89 -3.90 6.77 16.53
N TRP A 90 -3.52 5.88 15.64
CA TRP A 90 -2.13 5.64 15.24
C TRP A 90 -1.86 6.10 13.81
N ARG A 91 -0.58 6.31 13.51
CA ARG A 91 -0.10 6.61 12.15
C ARG A 91 0.44 5.33 11.50
N LYS A 92 -0.36 4.72 10.62
CA LYS A 92 0.12 3.68 9.70
C LYS A 92 0.25 4.27 8.31
N ARG A 93 1.48 4.34 7.81
CA ARG A 93 1.78 4.83 6.46
C ARG A 93 1.72 3.68 5.46
N THR A 94 0.81 3.78 4.50
CA THR A 94 0.59 2.74 3.49
C THR A 94 0.90 3.31 2.11
N GLY A 95 1.80 2.65 1.39
CA GLY A 95 2.09 2.93 -0.01
C GLY A 95 0.96 2.44 -0.91
N LEU A 96 0.65 3.23 -1.93
CA LEU A 96 -0.38 2.95 -2.93
C LEU A 96 0.27 3.09 -4.30
N LEU A 97 0.49 1.96 -4.97
CA LEU A 97 0.84 1.92 -6.39
C LEU A 97 -0.44 1.72 -7.18
N HIS A 98 -0.75 2.61 -8.12
CA HIS A 98 -2.02 2.56 -8.84
C HIS A 98 -1.87 2.95 -10.29
N GLY A 99 -2.72 2.39 -11.16
CA GLY A 99 -2.76 2.72 -12.57
C GLY A 99 -4.18 2.70 -13.12
N PHE A 100 -4.44 3.56 -14.09
CA PHE A 100 -5.78 3.81 -14.66
C PHE A 100 -6.86 4.18 -13.62
N VAL A 101 -6.44 4.64 -12.44
CA VAL A 101 -7.26 5.27 -11.40
C VAL A 101 -6.44 6.38 -10.75
N ASP A 102 -7.05 7.52 -10.46
CA ASP A 102 -6.39 8.60 -9.73
C ASP A 102 -6.66 8.47 -8.22
N LEU A 103 -5.66 7.96 -7.49
CA LEU A 103 -5.66 7.91 -6.02
C LEU A 103 -4.83 9.03 -5.39
N GLY A 104 -4.34 10.01 -6.15
CA GLY A 104 -3.62 11.16 -5.62
C GLY A 104 -4.47 11.94 -4.61
N SER A 105 -5.74 12.17 -4.95
CA SER A 105 -6.75 12.77 -4.05
C SER A 105 -7.06 11.91 -2.80
N CYS A 106 -6.76 10.62 -2.84
CA CYS A 106 -6.91 9.70 -1.71
C CYS A 106 -5.70 9.72 -0.75
N CYS A 107 -4.58 10.34 -1.13
CA CYS A 107 -3.34 10.34 -0.34
C CYS A 107 -3.36 11.41 0.77
N LYS A 108 -3.96 11.10 1.92
CA LYS A 108 -3.89 11.97 3.11
C LYS A 108 -2.55 11.81 3.80
N ARG A 109 -1.79 12.90 3.93
CA ARG A 109 -0.44 12.87 4.52
C ARG A 109 -0.45 13.61 5.85
N CYS A 110 0.05 12.94 6.89
CA CYS A 110 0.17 13.54 8.21
C CYS A 110 1.55 14.16 8.38
N ASN A 111 1.59 15.49 8.52
CA ASN A 111 2.81 16.25 8.79
C ASN A 111 3.08 16.27 10.29
N THR A 112 3.48 15.11 10.83
CA THR A 112 3.74 14.94 12.26
C THR A 112 4.96 15.76 12.71
N ARG A 113 4.80 16.54 13.79
CA ARG A 113 5.91 17.15 14.55
C ARG A 113 5.81 16.70 16.01
N GLY A 114 6.90 16.21 16.59
CA GLY A 114 6.92 15.73 17.99
C GLY A 114 5.95 14.58 18.31
N GLY A 115 5.55 13.78 17.32
CA GLY A 115 4.56 12.71 17.49
C GLY A 115 3.09 13.16 17.49
N ILE A 116 2.82 14.46 17.27
CA ILE A 116 1.47 15.02 17.24
C ILE A 116 0.86 14.90 15.84
N CYS A 117 -0.37 14.40 15.75
CA CYS A 117 -1.12 14.23 14.52
C CYS A 117 -1.58 15.60 13.98
N SER A 118 -1.27 15.88 12.70
CA SER A 118 -1.76 17.08 12.01
C SER A 118 -3.27 17.08 11.74
N PHE A 119 -3.95 15.94 11.86
CA PHE A 119 -5.40 15.85 11.63
C PHE A 119 -6.21 15.97 12.92
N SER A 120 -5.74 15.40 14.03
CA SER A 120 -6.48 15.36 15.30
C SER A 120 -5.92 16.26 16.38
N GLY A 121 -4.70 16.80 16.21
CA GLY A 121 -4.00 17.56 17.24
C GLY A 121 -3.52 16.71 18.43
N LYS A 122 -3.75 15.40 18.42
CA LYS A 122 -3.39 14.46 19.51
C LYS A 122 -2.11 13.71 19.19
N ARG A 123 -1.40 13.25 20.23
CA ARG A 123 -0.25 12.36 20.06
C ARG A 123 -0.70 11.03 19.44
N HIS A 124 0.03 10.52 18.46
CA HIS A 124 -0.24 9.21 17.90
C HIS A 124 -0.02 8.12 18.94
N ALA A 125 -0.96 7.19 19.05
CA ALA A 125 -0.80 5.99 19.85
C ALA A 125 0.34 5.12 19.27
N GLN A 126 1.26 4.68 20.13
CA GLN A 126 2.29 3.72 19.73
C GLN A 126 1.64 2.36 19.46
N GLN A 127 2.18 1.64 18.49
CA GLN A 127 1.64 0.37 18.01
C GLN A 127 2.49 -0.82 18.47
N MET A 128 3.29 -0.62 19.52
CA MET A 128 4.18 -1.63 20.08
C MET A 128 3.59 -2.18 21.37
N GLY A 129 3.72 -3.49 21.57
CA GLY A 129 3.26 -4.19 22.76
C GLY A 129 1.92 -4.90 22.58
N GLN A 130 1.35 -5.31 23.72
CA GLN A 130 0.09 -6.04 23.80
C GLN A 130 -0.88 -5.25 24.70
N CYS A 131 -2.16 -5.27 24.34
CA CYS A 131 -3.24 -4.84 25.22
C CYS A 131 -4.24 -5.99 25.32
N GLN A 132 -4.56 -6.41 26.54
CA GLN A 132 -5.49 -7.53 26.80
C GLN A 132 -5.10 -8.82 26.03
N GLY A 133 -3.81 -9.13 25.96
CA GLY A 133 -3.30 -10.32 25.25
C GLY A 133 -3.29 -10.23 23.72
N VAL A 134 -3.79 -9.14 23.13
CA VAL A 134 -3.76 -8.91 21.68
C VAL A 134 -2.60 -7.96 21.34
N PHE A 135 -1.74 -8.37 20.40
CA PHE A 135 -0.72 -7.48 19.85
C PHE A 135 -1.38 -6.26 19.20
N LEU A 136 -0.95 -5.06 19.59
CA LEU A 136 -1.48 -3.80 19.05
C LEU A 136 -1.31 -3.71 17.52
N THR A 137 -0.30 -4.40 16.97
CA THR A 137 -0.08 -4.54 15.53
C THR A 137 -1.23 -5.26 14.82
N ARG A 138 -1.85 -6.27 15.45
CA ARG A 138 -3.00 -7.00 14.91
C ARG A 138 -4.26 -6.13 14.93
N ALA A 139 -4.46 -5.37 16.01
CA ALA A 139 -5.58 -4.43 16.10
C ALA A 139 -5.56 -3.32 15.01
N ALA A 140 -4.37 -3.00 14.48
CA ALA A 140 -4.15 -2.02 13.43
C ALA A 140 -3.94 -2.60 12.02
N GLU A 141 -4.22 -3.89 11.87
CA GLU A 141 -4.28 -4.54 10.58
C GLU A 141 -5.37 -3.96 9.65
N PRO A 142 -6.65 -3.79 10.08
CA PRO A 142 -7.72 -3.44 9.17
C PRO A 142 -7.57 -2.03 8.59
N TYR A 143 -7.96 -1.89 7.32
CA TYR A 143 -8.04 -0.59 6.67
C TYR A 143 -9.19 0.25 7.27
N PRO A 144 -8.98 1.54 7.57
CA PRO A 144 -10.04 2.41 8.05
C PRO A 144 -11.18 2.48 7.04
N GLN A 145 -12.42 2.37 7.50
CA GLN A 145 -13.59 2.39 6.60
C GLN A 145 -13.64 3.66 5.73
N LYS A 146 -13.22 4.81 6.29
CA LYS A 146 -13.12 6.08 5.56
C LYS A 146 -12.10 6.01 4.42
N LEU A 147 -10.96 5.32 4.60
CA LEU A 147 -10.00 5.07 3.52
C LEU A 147 -10.65 4.22 2.42
N CYS A 148 -11.27 3.09 2.78
CA CYS A 148 -11.92 2.20 1.83
C CYS A 148 -12.98 2.93 0.98
N ARG A 149 -13.80 3.78 1.61
CA ARG A 149 -14.81 4.59 0.91
C ARG A 149 -14.18 5.57 -0.08
N ARG A 150 -13.08 6.23 0.28
CA ARG A 150 -12.39 7.19 -0.63
C ARG A 150 -11.81 6.48 -1.84
N VAL A 151 -11.12 5.37 -1.61
CA VAL A 151 -10.56 4.54 -2.69
C VAL A 151 -11.67 4.03 -3.60
N ALA A 152 -12.75 3.45 -3.05
CA ALA A 152 -13.87 2.96 -3.84
C ALA A 152 -14.51 4.06 -4.72
N LYS A 153 -14.71 5.27 -4.18
CA LYS A 153 -15.21 6.42 -4.95
C LYS A 153 -14.29 6.79 -6.11
N ALA A 154 -12.97 6.77 -5.89
CA ALA A 154 -12.01 7.05 -6.95
C ALA A 154 -12.07 6.01 -8.08
N PHE A 155 -12.20 4.72 -7.75
CA PHE A 155 -12.41 3.67 -8.75
C PHE A 155 -13.69 3.88 -9.56
N VAL A 156 -14.81 4.18 -8.89
CA VAL A 156 -16.08 4.48 -9.59
C VAL A 156 -15.92 5.67 -10.53
N ALA A 157 -15.31 6.76 -10.06
CA ALA A 157 -15.08 7.95 -10.87
C ALA A 157 -14.21 7.65 -12.11
N SER A 158 -13.15 6.86 -11.97
CA SER A 158 -12.29 6.49 -13.10
C SER A 158 -13.00 5.61 -14.13
N VAL A 159 -13.86 4.69 -13.68
CA VAL A 159 -14.68 3.87 -14.59
C VAL A 159 -15.69 4.75 -15.33
N LEU A 160 -16.44 5.59 -14.62
CA LEU A 160 -17.45 6.47 -15.22
C LEU A 160 -16.83 7.45 -16.22
N SER A 161 -15.71 8.08 -15.87
CA SER A 161 -15.00 9.00 -16.76
C SER A 161 -14.61 8.31 -18.07
N ARG A 162 -14.08 7.08 -18.00
CA ARG A 162 -13.71 6.31 -19.21
C ARG A 162 -14.92 5.98 -20.07
N TRP A 163 -16.05 5.62 -19.45
CA TRP A 163 -17.28 5.33 -20.18
C TRP A 163 -17.83 6.56 -20.88
N CYS A 164 -17.86 7.71 -20.19
CA CYS A 164 -18.32 8.97 -20.78
C CYS A 164 -17.44 9.42 -21.95
N SER A 165 -16.11 9.34 -21.83
CA SER A 165 -15.19 9.68 -22.92
C SER A 165 -15.42 8.80 -24.16
N ASN A 166 -15.56 7.48 -23.97
CA ASN A 166 -15.83 6.55 -25.07
C ASN A 166 -17.21 6.80 -25.74
N LEU A 167 -18.22 7.22 -24.97
CA LEU A 167 -19.53 7.56 -25.50
C LEU A 167 -19.46 8.85 -26.33
N TRP A 168 -18.75 9.86 -25.83
CA TRP A 168 -18.58 11.14 -26.51
C TRP A 168 -17.88 10.95 -27.86
N GLU A 169 -16.76 10.22 -27.90
CA GLU A 169 -16.04 9.89 -29.15
C GLU A 169 -16.89 9.15 -30.19
N ARG A 170 -17.96 8.46 -29.76
CA ARG A 170 -18.88 7.76 -30.67
C ARG A 170 -20.05 8.61 -31.15
N LEU A 171 -20.32 9.72 -30.46
CA LEU A 171 -21.43 10.62 -30.75
C LEU A 171 -20.98 11.91 -31.47
N SER A 172 -19.68 12.23 -31.42
CA SER A 172 -19.01 13.30 -32.18
C SER A 172 -18.53 12.82 -33.54
#